data_AF-A0A839ETK0-F1
#
_entry.id   AF-A0A839ETK0-F1
#
_cell.length_a   1.000
_cell.length_b   1.000
_cell.length_c   1.000
_cell.angle_alpha   90.00
_cell.angle_beta   90.00
_cell.angle_gamma   90.00
#
_symmetry.space_group_name_H-M   'P 1'
#
loop_
_entity.id
_entity.type
_entity.pdbx_description
1 polymer ?
#
loop_
_entity_poly.entity_id
_entity_poly.type
_entity_poly.pdbx_seq_one_letter_code
_entity_poly.pdbx_strand_id
1 'polypeptide(L)' 'MSNKNYVLTLSCEDKPGIVASVTTELAALDANIAESNQFWDRQTNRF' A
#
# COMPACT_ATOMS: atom_id res chain seq x y z
N MET A 1 -22.38 -2.86 13.52
CA MET A 1 -21.95 -2.88 12.10
C MET A 1 -20.76 -3.80 12.00
N SER A 2 -20.75 -4.75 11.05
CA SER A 2 -19.57 -5.62 10.84
C SER A 2 -18.48 -4.79 10.17
N ASN A 3 -17.31 -4.70 10.79
CA ASN A 3 -16.14 -4.06 10.19
C ASN A 3 -15.61 -4.98 9.08
N LYS A 4 -15.61 -4.51 7.84
CA LYS A 4 -15.13 -5.30 6.68
C LYS A 4 -13.65 -5.00 6.49
N ASN A 5 -12.83 -6.03 6.64
CA ASN A 5 -11.40 -5.94 6.38
C ASN A 5 -11.09 -6.31 4.93
N TYR A 6 -10.23 -5.53 4.30
CA TYR A 6 -9.72 -5.76 2.95
C TYR A 6 -8.20 -5.89 3.01
N VAL A 7 -7.63 -6.70 2.11
CA VAL A 7 -6.18 -6.86 1.96
C VAL A 7 -5.78 -6.38 0.58
N LEU A 8 -4.88 -5.40 0.52
CA LEU A 8 -4.27 -4.89 -0.71
C LEU A 8 -2.84 -5.40 -0.80
N THR A 9 -2.56 -6.21 -1.82
CA THR A 9 -1.20 -6.64 -2.17
C THR A 9 -0.85 -6.05 -3.53
N LEU A 10 0.32 -5.43 -3.64
CA LEU A 10 0.81 -4.85 -4.89
C LEU A 10 2.28 -5.21 -5.07
N SER A 11 2.72 -5.28 -6.33
CA SER A 11 4.13 -5.31 -6.68
C SER A 11 4.37 -4.47 -7.93
N CYS A 12 5.41 -3.64 -7.91
CA CYS A 12 5.73 -2.74 -9.01
C CYS A 12 7.23 -2.44 -9.09
N GLU A 13 7.65 -1.74 -10.14
CA GLU A 13 8.99 -1.15 -10.19
C GLU A 13 9.13 -0.09 -9.09
N ASP A 14 10.19 -0.18 -8.30
CA ASP A 14 10.41 0.76 -7.19
C ASP A 14 10.68 2.17 -7.70
N LYS A 15 9.96 3.14 -7.13
CA LYS A 15 10.12 4.57 -7.39
C LYS A 15 9.63 5.40 -6.20
N PRO A 16 10.21 6.60 -5.98
CA PRO A 16 9.70 7.53 -4.99
C PRO A 16 8.21 7.82 -5.17
N GLY A 17 7.46 7.81 -4.06
CA GLY A 17 6.05 8.19 -4.04
C GLY A 17 5.04 7.03 -4.07
N ILE A 18 5.47 5.76 -4.21
CA ILE A 18 4.53 4.61 -4.20
C ILE A 18 3.66 4.62 -2.93
N VAL A 19 4.29 4.67 -1.75
CA VAL A 19 3.57 4.66 -0.47
C VAL A 19 2.65 5.88 -0.36
N ALA A 20 3.15 7.08 -0.69
CA ALA A 20 2.37 8.31 -0.61
C ALA A 20 1.13 8.30 -1.51
N SER A 21 1.26 7.82 -2.76
CA SER A 21 0.13 7.70 -3.68
C SER A 21 -0.89 6.69 -3.18
N VAL A 22 -0.45 5.49 -2.78
CA VAL A 22 -1.36 4.44 -2.30
C VAL A 22 -2.11 4.88 -1.05
N THR A 23 -1.43 5.46 -0.07
CA THR A 23 -2.09 5.89 1.18
C THR A 23 -3.00 7.10 0.97
N THR A 24 -2.66 8.00 0.04
CA THR A 24 -3.54 9.13 -0.33
C THR A 24 -4.84 8.64 -0.95
N GLU A 25 -4.77 7.67 -1.88
CA GLU A 25 -5.98 7.08 -2.49
C GLU A 25 -6.84 6.34 -1.45
N LEU A 26 -6.22 5.57 -0.55
CA LEU A 26 -6.96 4.91 0.54
C LEU A 26 -7.64 5.94 1.46
N ALA A 27 -6.96 7.02 1.83
CA ALA A 27 -7.53 8.08 2.64
C ALA A 27 -8.68 8.81 1.92
N ALA A 28 -8.58 9.03 0.61
CA ALA A 28 -9.65 9.63 -0.20
C ALA A 28 -10.92 8.76 -0.25
N LEU A 29 -10.78 7.46 -0.02
CA LEU A 29 -11.89 6.50 0.10
C LEU A 29 -12.42 6.33 1.54
N ASP A 30 -11.97 7.18 2.48
CA ASP A 30 -12.28 7.07 3.92
C ASP A 30 -11.86 5.71 4.52
N ALA A 31 -10.84 5.07 3.93
CA ALA A 31 -10.34 3.79 4.40
C ALA A 31 -9.33 3.97 5.55
N ASN A 32 -9.42 3.09 6.55
CA ASN A 32 -8.45 3.02 7.63
C ASN A 32 -7.44 1.88 7.37
N ILE A 33 -6.15 2.14 7.57
CA ILE A 33 -5.10 1.14 7.48
C ILE A 33 -4.97 0.45 8.85
N ALA A 34 -5.44 -0.80 8.95
CA ALA A 34 -5.31 -1.59 10.17
C ALA A 34 -3.91 -2.21 10.32
N GLU A 35 -3.27 -2.57 9.20
CA GLU A 35 -1.93 -3.14 9.13
C GLU A 35 -1.29 -2.75 7.79
N SER A 36 0.03 -2.55 7.78
CA SER A 36 0.79 -2.28 6.56
C SER A 36 2.18 -2.90 6.63
N ASN A 37 2.64 -3.48 5.53
CA ASN A 37 4.00 -3.95 5.35
C ASN A 37 4.51 -3.53 3.97
N GLN A 38 5.76 -3.09 3.88
CA GLN A 38 6.43 -2.76 2.63
C GLN A 38 7.79 -3.45 2.59
N PHE A 39 8.18 -3.94 1.41
CA PHE A 39 9.50 -4.54 1.20
C PHE A 39 10.09 -3.99 -0.10
N TRP A 40 11.36 -3.60 -0.05
CA TRP A 40 12.12 -3.22 -1.23
C TRP A 40 13.13 -4.31 -1.55
N ASP A 41 12.88 -5.05 -2.64
CA ASP A 41 13.88 -5.94 -3.21
C ASP A 41 14.92 -5.13 -3.99
N ARG A 42 16.04 -4.87 -3.32
CA ARG A 42 17.18 -4.15 -3.89
C ARG A 42 17.86 -4.87 -5.04
N GLN A 43 17.71 -6.20 -5.16
CA GLN A 43 18.36 -6.97 -6.23
C GLN A 43 17.62 -6.77 -7.56
N THR A 44 16.29 -6.67 -7.52
CA THR A 44 15.44 -6.57 -8.72
C THR A 44 14.79 -5.20 -8.90
N ASN A 45 15.04 -4.26 -7.98
CA ASN A 45 14.40 -2.94 -7.92
C ASN A 45 12.86 -3.02 -7.91
N ARG A 46 12.34 -3.92 -7.08
CA ARG A 46 10.90 -4.15 -6.93
C ARG A 46 10.42 -3.69 -5.55
N PHE A 47 9.26 -3.06 -5.56
CA PHE A 47 8.44 -2.81 -4.38
C PHE A 47 7.34 -3.87 -4.29
#